data_AF-A0A2E0N456-F1
#
_entry.id   AF-A0A2E0N456-F1
#
_cell.length_a   1.000
_cell.length_b   1.000
_cell.length_c   1.000
_cell.angle_alpha   90.00
_cell.angle_beta   90.00
_cell.angle_gamma   90.00
#
_symmetry.space_group_name_H-M   'P 1'
#
loop_
_entity.id
_entity.type
_entity.pdbx_description
1 polymer ?
#
loop_
_entity_poly.entity_id
_entity_poly.type
_entity_poly.pdbx_seq_one_letter_code
_entity_poly.pdbx_strand_id
1 'polypeptide(L)'
;MKEGKKRGTERTQIATRDEEWSNERLQTFLTLEPPESLPADYNVLLKAYRGMTDELFVRFLPIFIAAKRDINTRLENGSTFLDLVLQHRKSAAYADALRDNGAISSKD
;
A
#
# COMPACT_ATOMS: atom_id res chain seq x y z
N MET A 1 30.77 22.30 3.28
CA MET A 1 29.45 22.38 3.95
C MET A 1 28.40 22.16 2.88
N LYS A 2 27.62 21.07 2.94
CA LYS A 2 26.52 20.83 1.99
C LYS A 2 25.21 21.14 2.68
N GLU A 3 24.86 22.42 2.64
CA GLU A 3 23.54 22.91 3.04
C GLU A 3 22.49 22.46 2.03
N GLY A 4 21.39 21.94 2.56
CA GLY A 4 20.09 22.43 2.15
C GLY A 4 19.35 21.62 1.08
N LYS A 5 18.16 21.18 1.53
CA LYS A 5 16.87 21.43 0.86
C LYS A 5 16.39 20.32 -0.07
N LYS A 6 15.49 19.48 0.47
CA LYS A 6 14.09 19.52 0.01
C LYS A 6 13.16 19.60 1.21
N ARG A 7 12.47 20.73 1.26
CA ARG A 7 11.48 21.12 2.27
C ARG A 7 10.22 20.31 2.00
N GLY A 8 9.52 19.94 3.07
CA GLY A 8 8.17 19.43 2.95
C GLY A 8 7.24 20.44 2.29
N THR A 9 6.07 19.94 1.90
CA THR A 9 4.87 20.69 1.49
C THR A 9 4.76 21.01 -0.01
N GLU A 10 4.72 19.97 -0.84
CA GLU A 10 3.68 19.89 -1.88
C GLU A 10 2.64 18.86 -1.40
N ARG A 11 1.93 19.25 -0.34
CA ARG A 11 0.70 18.58 0.10
C ARG A 11 -0.40 18.96 -0.89
N THR A 12 -0.35 18.37 -2.08
CA THR A 12 -1.52 18.26 -2.96
C THR A 12 -2.00 16.81 -2.97
N GLN A 13 -1.74 16.06 -1.89
CA GLN A 13 -2.56 14.89 -1.63
C GLN A 13 -3.88 15.46 -1.14
N ILE A 14 -4.84 15.53 -2.07
CA ILE A 14 -6.25 15.70 -1.76
C ILE A 14 -6.51 14.64 -0.70
N ALA A 15 -6.54 15.06 0.56
CA ALA A 15 -7.24 14.32 1.59
C ALA A 15 -8.69 14.46 1.16
N THR A 16 -9.11 13.63 0.21
CA THR A 16 -10.52 13.54 -0.17
C THR A 16 -11.21 12.88 1.00
N ARG A 17 -11.50 13.76 1.96
CA ARG A 17 -12.54 13.64 2.97
C ARG A 17 -13.81 13.22 2.20
N ASP A 18 -14.41 12.10 2.59
CA ASP A 18 -15.77 11.71 2.23
C ASP A 18 -16.10 11.25 0.80
N GLU A 19 -15.15 10.87 -0.07
CA GLU A 19 -15.52 10.08 -1.26
C GLU A 19 -15.54 8.59 -0.91
N GLU A 20 -16.72 8.00 -0.82
CA GLU A 20 -16.88 6.54 -0.95
C GLU A 20 -16.36 6.13 -2.34
N TRP A 21 -15.16 5.54 -2.40
CA TRP A 21 -14.66 5.01 -3.66
C TRP A 21 -15.41 3.73 -4.00
N SER A 22 -16.03 3.70 -5.18
CA SER A 22 -16.62 2.49 -5.74
C SER A 22 -15.55 1.40 -5.93
N ASN A 23 -15.96 0.14 -5.84
CA ASN A 23 -15.08 -1.01 -6.09
C ASN A 23 -14.41 -0.94 -7.47
N GLU A 24 -15.07 -0.39 -8.49
CA GLU A 24 -14.48 -0.16 -9.83
C GLU A 24 -13.25 0.76 -9.77
N ARG A 25 -13.30 1.83 -8.96
CA ARG A 25 -12.16 2.72 -8.76
C ARG A 25 -11.04 2.00 -8.04
N LEU A 26 -11.36 1.17 -7.05
CA LEU A 26 -10.37 0.34 -6.36
C LEU A 26 -9.68 -0.64 -7.32
N GLN A 27 -10.43 -1.23 -8.25
CA GLN A 27 -9.87 -2.12 -9.27
C GLN A 27 -8.88 -1.43 -10.22
N THR A 28 -9.00 -0.12 -10.44
CA THR A 28 -8.03 0.63 -11.29
C THR A 28 -6.62 0.63 -10.69
N PHE A 29 -6.47 0.41 -9.38
CA PHE A 29 -5.14 0.23 -8.78
C PHE A 29 -4.49 -1.07 -9.21
N LEU A 30 -5.28 -2.09 -9.56
CA LEU A 30 -4.73 -3.35 -10.04
C LEU A 30 -4.03 -3.15 -11.39
N THR A 31 -4.48 -2.23 -12.23
CA THR A 31 -3.89 -1.99 -13.54
C THR A 31 -2.62 -1.12 -13.49
N LEU A 32 -2.13 -0.76 -12.29
CA LEU A 32 -0.92 0.05 -12.16
C LEU A 32 0.33 -0.73 -12.57
N GLU A 33 1.10 -0.13 -13.48
CA GLU A 33 2.37 -0.69 -13.90
C GLU A 33 3.43 -0.52 -12.79
N PRO A 34 4.14 -1.60 -12.43
CA PRO A 34 5.27 -1.50 -11.52
C PRO A 34 6.47 -0.82 -12.18
N PRO A 35 7.31 -0.13 -11.39
CA PRO A 35 8.66 0.18 -11.84
C PRO A 35 9.51 -1.11 -11.93
N GLU A 36 10.57 -1.09 -12.74
CA GLU A 36 11.44 -2.27 -12.96
C GLU A 36 12.04 -2.85 -11.66
N SER A 37 12.21 -2.03 -10.63
CA SER A 37 12.78 -2.45 -9.34
C SER A 37 11.77 -3.01 -8.33
N LEU A 38 10.47 -3.06 -8.66
CA LEU A 38 9.44 -3.55 -7.72
C LEU A 38 8.54 -4.61 -8.38
N PRO A 39 8.14 -5.65 -7.63
CA PRO A 39 7.07 -6.53 -8.07
C PRO A 39 5.77 -5.78 -8.34
N ALA A 40 4.99 -6.24 -9.32
CA ALA A 40 3.67 -5.70 -9.66
C ALA A 40 2.76 -5.58 -8.44
N ASP A 41 2.65 -6.67 -7.69
CA ASP A 41 1.81 -6.78 -6.50
C ASP A 41 2.26 -5.80 -5.40
N TYR A 42 3.57 -5.69 -5.19
CA TYR A 42 4.13 -4.79 -4.18
C TYR A 42 3.86 -3.32 -4.53
N ASN A 43 4.09 -2.94 -5.80
CA ASN A 43 3.82 -1.59 -6.28
C ASN A 43 2.36 -1.21 -6.05
N VAL A 44 1.44 -2.15 -6.30
CA VAL A 44 0.00 -1.91 -6.18
C VAL A 44 -0.42 -1.73 -4.73
N LEU A 45 0.06 -2.59 -3.84
CA LEU A 45 -0.14 -2.43 -2.39
C LEU A 45 0.43 -1.10 -1.89
N LEU A 46 1.62 -0.72 -2.35
CA LEU A 46 2.28 0.54 -1.99
C LEU A 46 1.48 1.76 -2.46
N LYS A 47 0.94 1.72 -3.67
CA LYS A 47 0.10 2.79 -4.23
C LYS A 47 -1.23 2.90 -3.50
N ALA A 48 -1.87 1.77 -3.20
CA ALA A 48 -3.09 1.74 -2.39
C ALA A 48 -2.83 2.31 -0.99
N TYR A 49 -1.79 1.85 -0.29
CA TYR A 49 -1.43 2.33 1.05
C TYR A 49 -1.13 3.84 1.11
N ARG A 50 -0.54 4.41 0.05
CA ARG A 50 -0.26 5.85 -0.01
C ARG A 50 -1.46 6.69 -0.45
N GLY A 51 -2.37 6.10 -1.24
CA GLY A 51 -3.47 6.82 -1.88
C GLY A 51 -4.83 6.68 -1.17
N MET A 52 -5.00 5.64 -0.35
CA MET A 52 -6.26 5.29 0.32
C MET A 52 -6.19 5.55 1.83
N THR A 53 -7.36 5.75 2.45
CA THR A 53 -7.51 5.65 3.91
C THR A 53 -7.49 4.18 4.34
N ASP A 54 -7.38 3.92 5.64
CA ASP A 54 -7.39 2.57 6.19
C ASP A 54 -8.69 1.82 5.86
N GLU A 55 -9.85 2.50 5.97
CA GLU A 55 -11.15 1.92 5.60
C GLU A 55 -11.24 1.52 4.12
N LEU A 56 -10.70 2.34 3.22
CA LEU A 56 -10.64 2.02 1.79
C LEU A 56 -9.65 0.89 1.52
N PHE A 57 -8.53 0.86 2.22
CA PHE A 57 -7.53 -0.18 2.09
C PHE A 57 -8.06 -1.55 2.54
N VAL A 58 -8.81 -1.62 3.64
CA VAL A 58 -9.53 -2.83 4.08
C VAL A 58 -10.46 -3.35 3.00
N ARG A 59 -11.19 -2.46 2.31
CA ARG A 59 -12.07 -2.83 1.18
C ARG A 59 -11.29 -3.23 -0.09
N PHE A 60 -10.10 -2.68 -0.29
CA PHE A 60 -9.25 -2.98 -1.43
C PHE A 60 -8.61 -4.37 -1.37
N LEU A 61 -8.15 -4.81 -0.19
CA LEU A 61 -7.50 -6.12 -0.01
C LEU A 61 -8.28 -7.31 -0.57
N PRO A 62 -9.58 -7.51 -0.28
CA PRO A 62 -10.33 -8.63 -0.86
C PRO A 62 -10.43 -8.55 -2.38
N ILE A 63 -10.47 -7.35 -2.97
CA ILE A 63 -10.44 -7.15 -4.44
C ILE A 63 -9.08 -7.57 -5.00
N PHE A 64 -8.00 -7.23 -4.30
CA PHE A 64 -6.63 -7.60 -4.66
C PHE A 64 -6.43 -9.12 -4.62
N ILE A 65 -6.90 -9.79 -3.55
CA ILE A 65 -6.85 -11.25 -3.44
C ILE A 65 -7.75 -11.92 -4.49
N ALA A 66 -8.95 -11.40 -4.74
CA ALA A 66 -9.85 -11.90 -5.77
C ALA A 66 -9.25 -11.80 -7.18
N ALA A 67 -8.35 -10.83 -7.41
CA ALA A 67 -7.58 -10.69 -8.64
C ALA A 67 -6.39 -11.67 -8.75
N LYS A 68 -6.30 -12.68 -7.87
CA LYS A 68 -5.23 -13.69 -7.80
C LYS A 68 -3.83 -13.10 -7.61
N ARG A 69 -3.73 -12.02 -6.84
CA ARG A 69 -2.46 -11.36 -6.53
C ARG A 69 -1.88 -11.82 -5.22
N ASP A 70 -0.55 -11.72 -5.11
CA ASP A 70 0.18 -12.17 -3.94
C ASP A 70 0.34 -11.02 -2.92
N ILE A 71 -0.38 -11.13 -1.79
CA ILE A 71 -0.28 -10.17 -0.67
C ILE A 71 1.04 -10.30 0.09
N ASN A 72 1.67 -11.48 0.00
CA ASN A 72 2.93 -11.85 0.62
C ASN A 72 4.13 -11.67 -0.32
N THR A 73 3.93 -10.94 -1.41
CA THR A 73 4.99 -10.54 -2.34
C THR A 73 6.17 -9.91 -1.59
N ARG A 74 7.38 -10.36 -1.93
CA ARG A 74 8.63 -9.96 -1.29
C ARG A 74 9.44 -9.11 -2.25
N LEU A 75 10.15 -8.14 -1.69
CA LEU A 75 11.18 -7.42 -2.40
C LEU A 75 12.45 -8.26 -2.55
N GLU A 76 13.40 -7.77 -3.35
CA GLU A 76 14.71 -8.42 -3.54
C GLU A 76 15.50 -8.60 -2.23
N ASN A 77 15.24 -7.74 -1.24
CA ASN A 77 15.84 -7.85 0.10
C ASN A 77 15.14 -8.85 1.03
N GLY A 78 14.08 -9.52 0.57
CA GLY A 78 13.28 -10.47 1.35
C GLY A 78 12.22 -9.85 2.25
N SER A 79 12.11 -8.51 2.34
CA SER A 79 11.06 -7.84 3.09
C SER A 79 9.70 -7.98 2.40
N THR A 80 8.66 -8.24 3.19
CA THR A 80 7.26 -8.23 2.72
C THR A 80 6.66 -6.83 2.84
N PHE A 81 5.50 -6.63 2.20
CA PHE A 81 4.76 -5.39 2.34
C PHE A 81 4.36 -5.08 3.80
N LEU A 82 4.02 -6.12 4.57
CA LEU A 82 3.67 -5.97 5.98
C LEU A 82 4.85 -5.41 6.81
N ASP A 83 6.09 -5.81 6.53
CA ASP A 83 7.27 -5.27 7.22
C ASP A 83 7.42 -3.76 6.98
N LEU A 84 7.22 -3.30 5.74
CA LEU A 84 7.21 -1.86 5.41
C LEU A 84 6.13 -1.12 6.20
N VAL A 85 4.90 -1.65 6.21
CA VAL A 85 3.77 -1.02 6.88
C VAL A 85 4.05 -0.91 8.38
N LEU A 86 4.59 -1.96 9.01
CA LEU A 86 4.93 -1.98 10.45
C LEU A 86 5.99 -0.95 10.86
N GLN A 87 6.81 -0.45 9.93
CA GLN A 87 7.81 0.59 10.24
C GLN A 87 7.18 1.97 10.50
N HIS A 88 5.91 2.18 10.14
CA HIS A 88 5.24 3.47 10.28
C HIS A 88 4.40 3.57 11.56
N ARG A 89 4.48 4.68 12.30
CA ARG A 89 3.74 4.85 13.57
C ARG A 89 2.21 4.81 13.46
N LYS A 90 1.63 5.19 12.31
CA LYS A 90 0.18 5.31 12.11
C LYS A 90 -0.37 4.26 11.14
N SER A 91 0.26 3.10 11.09
CA SER A 91 -0.09 2.04 10.15
C SER A 91 -0.82 0.85 10.78
N ALA A 92 -1.12 0.92 12.08
CA ALA A 92 -1.71 -0.20 12.81
C ALA A 92 -2.96 -0.76 12.12
N ALA A 93 -3.89 0.10 11.69
CA ALA A 93 -5.10 -0.32 10.97
C ALA A 93 -4.79 -1.03 9.64
N TYR A 94 -3.80 -0.55 8.89
CA TYR A 94 -3.38 -1.19 7.64
C TYR A 94 -2.69 -2.52 7.88
N ALA A 95 -1.85 -2.60 8.91
CA ALA A 95 -1.15 -3.83 9.29
C ALA A 95 -2.13 -4.91 9.78
N ASP A 96 -3.18 -4.51 10.48
CA ASP A 96 -4.26 -5.39 10.92
C ASP A 96 -5.06 -5.92 9.73
N ALA A 97 -5.46 -5.02 8.81
CA ALA A 97 -6.15 -5.39 7.57
C ALA A 97 -5.34 -6.39 6.72
N LEU A 98 -4.03 -6.15 6.59
CA LEU A 98 -3.12 -7.06 5.90
C LEU A 98 -3.11 -8.45 6.54
N ARG A 99 -2.98 -8.52 7.87
CA ARG A 99 -2.97 -9.79 8.62
C ARG A 99 -4.28 -10.55 8.48
N ASP A 100 -5.41 -9.86 8.56
CA ASP A 100 -6.75 -10.45 8.36
C ASP A 100 -6.88 -11.11 6.98
N ASN A 101 -6.21 -10.55 5.97
CA ASN A 101 -6.16 -11.08 4.61
C ASN A 101 -4.98 -12.07 4.38
N GLY A 102 -4.33 -12.55 5.44
CA GLY A 102 -3.28 -13.57 5.37
C GLY A 102 -1.88 -13.04 5.04
N ALA A 103 -1.62 -11.74 5.24
CA ALA A 103 -0.28 -11.19 5.09
C ALA A 103 0.63 -11.61 6.25
N ILE A 104 1.84 -12.06 5.91
CA ILE A 104 2.89 -12.42 6.86
C ILE A 104 4.04 -11.43 6.83
N SER A 105 4.65 -11.23 7.99
CA SER A 105 5.86 -10.44 8.08
C SER A 105 7.04 -11.31 7.67
N SER A 106 8.14 -10.74 7.19
CA SER A 106 9.34 -11.53 6.88
C SER A 106 9.99 -12.18 8.12
N LYS A 107 9.53 -11.83 9.32
CA LYS A 107 10.02 -12.35 10.60
C LYS A 107 9.13 -13.44 11.20
N ASP A 108 7.96 -13.67 10.61
CA ASP A 108 6.96 -14.66 11.04
C ASP A 108 7.11 -15.93 10.19
#